data_AF-A0A931LHH6-F1
#
_entry.id   AF-A0A931LHH6-F1
#
_cell.length_a   1.000
_cell.length_b   1.000
_cell.length_c   1.000
_cell.angle_alpha   90.00
_cell.angle_beta   90.00
_cell.angle_gamma   90.00
#
_symmetry.space_group_name_H-M   'P 1'
#
loop_
_entity.id
_entity.type
_entity.pdbx_description
1 polymer ?
#
loop_
_entity_poly.entity_id
_entity_poly.type
_entity_poly.pdbx_seq_one_letter_code
_entity_poly.pdbx_strand_id
1 'polypeptide(L)' 'MRMPPLKLHRWSRAEYDRLIARGAFDPDDRIELLDGLMVAKEPQGSWHAATVSHVHGVLQRAFGRAYHVRANAPIAL' A
#
# COMPACT_ATOMS: atom_id res chain seq x y z
N MET A 1 24.16 -5.69 25.03
CA MET A 1 24.12 -4.22 24.91
C MET A 1 22.68 -3.84 24.55
N ARG A 2 21.97 -3.11 25.41
CA ARG A 2 20.58 -2.71 25.14
C ARG A 2 20.62 -1.43 24.32
N MET A 3 20.22 -1.48 23.05
CA MET A 3 20.19 -0.27 22.23
C MET A 3 19.18 0.70 22.84
N PRO A 4 19.53 2.01 22.95
CA PRO A 4 18.55 3.01 23.33
C PRO A 4 17.39 2.98 22.32
N PRO A 5 16.17 3.35 22.73
CA PRO A 5 15.02 3.37 21.84
C PRO A 5 15.33 4.29 20.64
N LEU A 6 15.34 3.71 19.45
CA LEU A 6 15.53 4.46 18.21
C LEU A 6 14.27 5.27 17.94
N LYS A 7 14.44 6.56 17.63
CA LYS A 7 13.34 7.41 17.17
C LYS A 7 13.13 7.17 15.69
N LEU A 8 11.92 6.75 15.31
CA LEU A 8 11.53 6.60 13.92
C LEU A 8 11.31 7.98 13.27
N HIS A 9 11.85 8.17 12.08
CA HIS A 9 11.54 9.31 11.22
C HIS A 9 10.29 9.00 10.40
N ARG A 10 9.41 9.99 10.25
CA ARG A 10 8.18 9.89 9.45
C ARG A 10 8.37 10.63 8.13
N TRP A 11 8.24 9.90 7.03
CA TRP A 11 8.40 10.39 5.67
C TRP A 11 7.10 11.02 5.17
N SER A 12 7.21 12.18 4.54
CA SER A 12 6.12 12.73 3.74
C SER A 12 6.01 12.02 2.40
N ARG A 13 4.83 12.13 1.76
CA ARG A 13 4.62 11.65 0.41
C ARG A 13 5.60 12.27 -0.59
N ALA A 14 5.83 13.56 -0.49
CA ALA A 14 6.75 14.28 -1.37
C ALA A 14 8.20 13.79 -1.25
N GLU A 15 8.63 13.37 -0.06
CA GLU A 15 9.96 12.78 0.12
C GLU A 15 10.06 11.38 -0.48
N TYR A 16 9.04 10.55 -0.28
CA TYR A 16 8.94 9.23 -0.90
C TYR A 16 8.97 9.31 -2.43
N ASP A 17 8.22 10.23 -3.04
CA ASP A 17 8.22 10.43 -4.50
C ASP A 17 9.61 10.88 -5.00
N ARG A 18 10.31 11.73 -4.23
CA ARG A 18 11.70 12.12 -4.57
C ARG A 18 12.67 10.95 -4.48
N LEU A 19 12.50 10.03 -3.53
CA LEU A 19 13.29 8.81 -3.45
C LEU A 19 13.08 7.92 -4.68
N ILE A 20 11.82 7.71 -5.07
CA ILE A 20 11.49 6.96 -6.29
C ILE A 20 12.13 7.60 -7.52
N ALA A 21 11.96 8.92 -7.71
CA ALA A 21 12.51 9.64 -8.86
C ALA A 21 14.04 9.58 -8.95
N ARG A 22 14.73 9.32 -7.84
CA ARG A 22 16.19 9.15 -7.76
C ARG A 22 16.65 7.70 -7.86
N GLY A 23 15.73 6.74 -8.04
CA GLY A 23 16.06 5.32 -8.12
C GLY A 23 16.52 4.74 -6.79
N ALA A 24 16.00 5.24 -5.66
CA ALA A 24 16.36 4.72 -4.34
C ALA A 24 15.85 3.29 -4.07
N PHE A 25 14.93 2.80 -4.90
CA PHE A 25 14.32 1.48 -4.81
C PHE A 25 14.43 0.77 -6.15
N ASP A 26 14.70 -0.53 -6.11
CA ASP A 26 14.64 -1.41 -7.27
C ASP A 26 13.18 -1.64 -7.71
N PRO A 27 12.89 -1.92 -8.99
CA PRO A 27 11.56 -2.32 -9.42
C PRO A 27 10.94 -3.48 -8.62
N ASP A 28 11.77 -4.38 -8.09
CA ASP A 28 11.34 -5.51 -7.25
C ASP A 28 11.19 -5.15 -5.76
N ASP A 29 11.62 -3.94 -5.35
CA ASP A 29 11.41 -3.45 -3.99
C ASP A 29 9.93 -3.18 -3.74
N ARG A 30 9.31 -4.12 -3.05
CA ARG A 30 7.91 -4.03 -2.64
C ARG A 30 7.79 -3.14 -1.40
N ILE A 31 8.04 -1.83 -1.52
CA ILE A 31 7.94 -0.86 -0.41
C ILE A 31 6.75 0.08 -0.60
N GLU A 32 5.99 0.28 0.47
CA GLU A 32 4.86 1.22 0.56
C GLU A 32 5.06 2.24 1.67
N LEU A 33 4.54 3.46 1.46
CA LEU A 33 4.48 4.49 2.48
C LEU A 33 3.14 4.42 3.22
N LEU A 34 3.14 3.99 4.47
CA LEU A 34 1.96 3.92 5.34
C LEU A 34 2.15 4.77 6.59
N ASP A 35 1.31 5.79 6.78
CA ASP A 35 1.40 6.72 7.93
C ASP A 35 2.81 7.32 8.11
N GLY A 36 3.52 7.58 7.01
CA GLY A 36 4.89 8.07 7.04
C GLY A 36 5.97 7.03 7.36
N LEU A 37 5.62 5.73 7.40
CA LEU A 37 6.58 4.63 7.51
C LEU A 37 6.78 3.98 6.15
N MET A 38 8.03 3.70 5.79
CA MET A 38 8.35 2.82 4.66
C MET A 38 8.26 1.38 5.15
N VAL A 39 7.28 0.64 4.65
CA VAL A 39 7.00 -0.74 5.04
C VAL A 39 7.13 -1.68 3.85
N ALA A 40 7.51 -2.93 4.11
CA ALA A 40 7.43 -3.96 3.09
C ALA A 40 5.96 -4.28 2.80
N LYS A 41 5.58 -4.18 1.53
CA LYS A 41 4.27 -4.57 1.03
C LYS A 41 4.13 -6.08 1.10
N GLU A 42 3.02 -6.51 1.69
CA GLU A 42 2.74 -7.92 1.85
C GLU A 42 2.59 -8.64 0.49
N PRO A 43 3.13 -9.87 0.34
CA PRO A 43 2.92 -10.67 -0.84
C PRO A 43 1.44 -11.01 -1.01
N GLN A 44 0.86 -10.64 -2.15
CA GLN A 44 -0.53 -10.97 -2.49
C GLN A 44 -0.56 -12.28 -3.28
N GLY A 45 -0.74 -13.40 -2.58
CA GLY A 45 -0.89 -14.72 -3.18
C GLY A 45 -2.28 -14.96 -3.79
N SER A 46 -2.46 -16.11 -4.43
CA SER A 46 -3.71 -16.51 -5.09
C SER A 46 -4.95 -16.44 -4.18
N TRP A 47 -4.80 -16.86 -2.91
CA TRP A 47 -5.85 -16.78 -1.89
C TRP A 47 -6.27 -15.34 -1.57
N HIS A 48 -5.29 -14.43 -1.47
CA HIS A 48 -5.56 -13.00 -1.26
C HIS A 48 -6.34 -12.43 -2.45
N ALA A 49 -5.87 -12.70 -3.67
CA ALA A 49 -6.51 -12.22 -4.89
C ALA A 49 -7.95 -12.74 -5.05
N ALA A 50 -8.18 -14.03 -4.76
CA ALA A 50 -9.51 -14.65 -4.79
C ALA A 50 -10.46 -13.99 -3.78
N THR A 51 -9.98 -13.79 -2.55
CA THR A 51 -10.76 -13.15 -1.47
C THR A 51 -11.15 -11.72 -1.85
N VAL A 52 -10.19 -10.92 -2.32
CA VAL A 52 -10.43 -9.53 -2.75
C VAL A 52 -11.46 -9.48 -3.88
N SER A 53 -11.33 -10.36 -4.88
CA SER A 53 -12.25 -10.41 -6.01
C SER A 53 -13.66 -10.80 -5.57
N HIS A 54 -13.79 -11.76 -4.65
CA HIS A 54 -15.09 -12.18 -4.11
C HIS A 54 -15.78 -11.04 -3.35
N VAL A 55 -15.06 -10.40 -2.42
CA VAL A 55 -15.59 -9.27 -1.63
C VAL A 55 -15.97 -8.11 -2.55
N HIS A 56 -15.13 -7.78 -3.52
CA HIS A 56 -15.44 -6.74 -4.51
C HIS A 56 -16.76 -7.04 -5.25
N GLY A 57 -16.97 -8.28 -5.70
CA GLY A 57 -18.21 -8.67 -6.37
C GLY A 57 -19.44 -8.56 -5.47
N VAL A 58 -19.33 -8.89 -4.17
CA VAL A 58 -20.41 -8.72 -3.19
C VAL A 58 -20.75 -7.24 -3.03
N LEU A 59 -19.74 -6.38 -2.82
CA LEU A 59 -19.94 -4.95 -2.64
C LEU A 59 -20.51 -4.30 -3.90
N GLN A 60 -20.01 -4.64 -5.09
CA GLN A 60 -20.51 -4.08 -6.34
C GLN A 60 -21.99 -4.41 -6.58
N ARG A 61 -22.45 -5.60 -6.16
CA ARG A 61 -23.89 -5.95 -6.20
C ARG A 61 -24.69 -5.17 -5.17
N ALA A 62 -24.18 -4.99 -3.96
CA ALA A 62 -24.87 -4.27 -2.89
C ALA A 62 -25.09 -2.79 -3.21
N PHE A 63 -24.09 -2.12 -3.80
CA PHE A 63 -24.17 -0.71 -4.17
C PHE A 63 -24.80 -0.45 -5.55
N GLY A 64 -24.88 -1.47 -6.41
CA GLY A 64 -25.47 -1.35 -7.75
C GLY A 64 -24.64 -0.46 -8.69
N ARG A 65 -25.28 0.05 -9.76
CA ARG A 65 -24.59 0.77 -10.85
C ARG A 65 -24.28 2.24 -10.54
N ALA A 66 -24.88 2.79 -9.49
CA ALA A 66 -24.68 4.18 -9.10
C ALA A 66 -23.29 4.43 -8.49
N TYR A 67 -22.60 3.36 -8.06
CA TYR A 67 -21.31 3.44 -7.41
C TYR A 67 -20.29 2.56 -8.11
N HIS A 68 -19.05 3.05 -8.13
CA HIS A 68 -17.89 2.27 -8.54
C HIS A 68 -17.16 1.79 -7.29
N VAL A 69 -17.15 0.47 -7.06
CA VAL A 69 -16.32 -0.13 -6.01
C VAL A 69 -14.91 -0.27 -6.56
N ARG A 70 -13.90 0.28 -5.86
CA ARG A 70 -12.49 0.13 -6.23
C ARG A 70 -11.89 -1.03 -5.46
N ALA A 71 -11.17 -1.92 -6.12
CA ALA A 71 -10.33 -2.93 -5.45
C ALA A 71 -8.88 -2.46 -5.36
N ASN A 72 -8.26 -2.59 -4.18
CA ASN A 72 -6.81 -2.54 -3.93
C ASN A 72 -6.00 -1.58 -4.81
N ALA A 73 -6.48 -0.34 -4.98
CA ALA A 73 -5.75 0.69 -5.68
C ALA A 73 -5.09 1.61 -4.64
N PRO A 74 -3.79 1.92 -4.78
CA PRO A 74 -3.16 2.96 -3.98
C PRO A 74 -4.01 4.23 -4.06
N ILE A 75 -4.36 4.78 -2.91
CA ILE A 75 -4.94 6.11 -2.81
C ILE A 75 -3.82 7.03 -2.34
N ALA A 76 -3.49 7.98 -3.21
CA ALA A 76 -2.76 9.17 -2.84
C ALA A 76 -3.80 10.21 -2.40
N LEU A 77 -3.81 10.58 -1.13
CA LEU A 77 -4.54 11.77 -0.65
C LEU A 77 -3.59 12.97 -0.64
#